data_AF-A0A7D6JJ11-F1
#
_entry.id   AF-A0A7D6JJ11-F1
#
_cell.length_a   1.000
_cell.length_b   1.000
_cell.length_c   1.000
_cell.angle_alpha   90.00
_cell.angle_beta   90.00
_cell.angle_gamma   90.00
#
_symmetry.space_group_name_H-M   'P 1'
#
loop_
_entity.id
_entity.type
_entity.pdbx_description
1 polymer ?
#
loop_
_entity_poly.entity_id
_entity_poly.type
_entity_poly.pdbx_seq_one_letter_code
_entity_poly.pdbx_strand_id
1 'polypeptide(L)'
;MLQKINFTGRIDLPMEVMDARVDIDGARTILFLEWNLSGFGFDPESEIWLEIRRAGSYEYRREFLTSFKRGSMDSRIDVTNMTDPMNLRLRLKVIRNKENKRLLVGNLDNFVPRVPKDNSKQKGFLKIIKDESLDVPWCVRVVMGEPFLVISGKKDTYSILKDQVPTFIPSILPEVVRQIHIWAVRDRDRENPLVFGKWQDFLIGLGAASDLFDYEFDESIDGELDFEQLVSDNSKECAAEFSKRNSIIDQVGILFLATEGESDA
;
A
#
# COMPACT_ATOMS: atom_id res chain seq x y z
N MET A 1 2.15 -48.67 -11.26
CA MET A 1 1.55 -47.49 -11.94
C MET A 1 2.64 -46.43 -12.01
N LEU A 2 3.29 -46.26 -13.16
CA LEU A 2 4.45 -45.36 -13.32
C LEU A 2 3.94 -43.92 -13.45
N GLN A 3 4.21 -43.08 -12.45
CA GLN A 3 4.01 -41.63 -12.50
C GLN A 3 4.94 -41.06 -13.59
N LYS A 4 4.34 -40.51 -14.64
CA LYS A 4 5.04 -39.83 -15.73
C LYS A 4 5.52 -38.47 -15.19
N ILE A 5 6.80 -38.37 -14.82
CA ILE A 5 7.42 -37.11 -14.42
C ILE A 5 7.66 -36.29 -15.70
N ASN A 6 6.88 -35.22 -15.90
CA ASN A 6 7.07 -34.28 -17.01
C ASN A 6 8.26 -33.37 -16.71
N PHE A 7 9.46 -33.77 -17.12
CA PHE A 7 10.64 -32.92 -17.10
C PHE A 7 10.59 -31.99 -18.33
N THR A 8 10.02 -30.79 -18.18
CA THR A 8 9.79 -29.86 -19.30
C THR A 8 11.02 -29.04 -19.69
N GLY A 9 12.12 -29.12 -18.93
CA GLY A 9 13.32 -28.31 -19.15
C GLY A 9 13.10 -26.81 -18.97
N ARG A 10 11.98 -26.41 -18.37
CA ARG A 10 11.62 -25.02 -18.09
C ARG A 10 12.32 -24.55 -16.82
N ILE A 11 12.94 -23.39 -16.90
CA ILE A 11 13.55 -22.70 -15.77
C ILE A 11 12.52 -21.74 -15.18
N ASP A 12 12.20 -21.90 -13.89
CA ASP A 12 11.49 -20.86 -13.16
C ASP A 12 12.52 -19.82 -12.71
N LEU A 13 12.31 -18.59 -13.17
CA LEU A 13 13.21 -17.48 -12.95
C LEU A 13 12.97 -16.89 -11.56
N PRO A 14 14.03 -16.58 -10.79
CA PRO A 14 13.89 -15.95 -9.49
C PRO A 14 13.49 -14.47 -9.65
N MET A 15 12.92 -13.86 -8.61
CA MET A 15 12.33 -12.50 -8.71
C MET A 15 13.39 -11.43 -9.00
N GLU A 16 14.63 -11.66 -8.56
CA GLU A 16 15.76 -10.74 -8.66
C GLU A 16 16.26 -10.53 -10.09
N VAL A 17 15.81 -11.34 -11.06
CA VAL A 17 16.21 -11.18 -12.47
C VAL A 17 15.54 -9.98 -13.13
N MET A 18 14.51 -9.41 -12.52
CA MET A 18 13.71 -8.34 -13.09
C MET A 18 13.44 -7.27 -12.04
N ASP A 19 13.62 -6.02 -12.43
CA ASP A 19 13.11 -4.85 -11.75
C ASP A 19 12.04 -4.22 -12.65
N ALA A 20 10.91 -3.84 -12.08
CA ALA A 20 9.88 -3.14 -12.82
C ALA A 20 9.27 -2.04 -11.97
N ARG A 21 8.97 -0.92 -12.61
CA ARG A 21 8.23 0.18 -11.99
C ARG A 21 7.25 0.81 -12.94
N VAL A 22 6.10 1.23 -12.44
CA VAL A 22 5.18 2.10 -13.16
C VAL A 22 5.55 3.55 -12.83
N ASP A 23 5.41 4.46 -13.78
CA ASP A 23 5.55 5.90 -13.56
C ASP A 23 4.48 6.68 -14.32
N ILE A 24 4.20 7.90 -13.85
CA ILE A 24 3.31 8.85 -14.52
C ILE A 24 4.19 9.90 -15.21
N ASP A 25 4.22 9.88 -16.53
CA ASP A 25 4.92 10.85 -17.36
C ASP A 25 3.89 11.74 -18.08
N GLY A 26 3.53 12.86 -17.45
CA GLY A 26 2.46 13.73 -17.90
C GLY A 26 1.10 13.03 -17.88
N ALA A 27 0.48 12.88 -19.05
CA ALA A 27 -0.79 12.18 -19.21
C ALA A 27 -0.64 10.66 -19.45
N ARG A 28 0.59 10.15 -19.49
CA ARG A 28 0.86 8.74 -19.80
C ARG A 28 1.27 7.97 -18.54
N THR A 29 0.79 6.74 -18.44
CA THR A 29 1.29 5.77 -17.47
C THR A 29 2.25 4.81 -18.17
N ILE A 30 3.51 4.81 -17.75
CA ILE A 30 4.58 4.05 -18.39
C ILE A 30 5.10 2.97 -17.44
N LEU A 31 5.16 1.73 -17.92
CA LEU A 31 5.83 0.62 -17.26
C LEU A 31 7.30 0.57 -17.72
N PHE A 32 8.21 0.81 -16.79
CA PHE A 32 9.66 0.65 -16.93
C PHE A 32 10.07 -0.74 -16.44
N LEU A 33 10.91 -1.41 -17.21
CA LEU A 33 11.39 -2.75 -16.95
C LEU A 33 12.89 -2.77 -17.14
N GLU A 34 13.60 -3.40 -16.22
CA GLU A 34 14.99 -3.79 -16.37
C GLU A 34 15.11 -5.28 -16.02
N TRP A 35 15.87 -6.05 -16.79
CA TRP A 35 16.08 -7.46 -16.50
C TRP A 35 17.46 -7.93 -16.90
N ASN A 36 17.95 -8.95 -16.20
CA ASN A 36 19.21 -9.62 -16.50
C ASN A 36 19.03 -11.14 -16.42
N LEU A 37 19.11 -11.78 -17.58
CA LEU A 37 19.01 -13.25 -17.72
C LEU A 37 20.37 -13.91 -17.94
N SER A 38 21.46 -13.18 -17.70
CA SER A 38 22.81 -13.70 -17.76
C SER A 38 23.02 -14.70 -16.64
N GLY A 39 23.28 -15.96 -16.98
CA GLY A 39 23.46 -17.04 -16.01
C GLY A 39 22.48 -18.19 -16.18
N PHE A 40 21.40 -18.01 -16.94
CA PHE A 40 20.41 -19.06 -17.18
C PHE A 40 20.66 -19.89 -18.45
N GLY A 41 21.68 -19.54 -19.23
CA GLY A 41 22.12 -20.35 -20.38
C GLY A 41 21.12 -20.46 -21.53
N PHE A 42 20.23 -19.47 -21.71
CA PHE A 42 19.27 -19.46 -22.81
C PHE A 42 19.96 -19.32 -24.18
N ASP A 43 19.32 -19.87 -25.22
CA ASP A 43 19.81 -19.76 -26.60
C ASP A 43 19.68 -18.29 -27.08
N PRO A 44 20.66 -17.73 -27.82
CA PRO A 44 20.63 -16.34 -28.33
C PRO A 44 19.39 -15.99 -29.16
N GLU A 45 18.83 -16.99 -29.86
CA GLU A 45 17.62 -16.85 -30.68
C GLU A 45 16.32 -16.94 -29.86
N SER A 46 16.41 -17.07 -28.53
CA SER A 46 15.22 -17.10 -27.68
C SER A 46 14.59 -15.72 -27.60
N GLU A 47 13.28 -15.64 -27.68
CA GLU A 47 12.52 -14.40 -27.56
C GLU A 47 12.13 -14.14 -26.11
N ILE A 48 12.18 -12.87 -25.70
CA ILE A 48 11.71 -12.40 -24.39
C ILE A 48 10.38 -11.71 -24.58
N TRP A 49 9.36 -12.22 -23.90
CA TRP A 49 7.99 -11.71 -23.92
C TRP A 49 7.54 -11.33 -22.52
N LEU A 50 6.72 -10.28 -22.44
CA LEU A 50 6.04 -9.87 -21.22
C LEU A 50 4.54 -10.07 -21.38
N GLU A 51 3.91 -10.73 -20.42
CA GLU A 51 2.47 -10.59 -20.23
C GLU A 51 2.21 -9.59 -19.11
N ILE A 52 1.40 -8.57 -19.42
CA ILE A 52 0.96 -7.54 -18.48
C ILE A 52 -0.51 -7.84 -18.19
N ARG A 53 -0.84 -8.15 -16.94
CA ARG A 53 -2.21 -8.47 -16.50
C ARG A 53 -2.66 -7.44 -15.49
N ARG A 54 -3.95 -7.11 -15.50
CA ARG A 54 -4.55 -6.39 -14.37
C ARG A 54 -4.89 -7.38 -13.25
N ALA A 55 -4.48 -7.09 -12.02
CA ALA A 55 -4.83 -7.95 -10.89
C ALA A 55 -6.35 -7.95 -10.66
N GLY A 56 -6.94 -9.14 -10.49
CA GLY A 56 -8.38 -9.29 -10.28
C GLY A 56 -9.25 -9.09 -11.53
N SER A 57 -8.65 -9.05 -12.73
CA SER A 57 -9.35 -8.92 -14.01
C SER A 57 -8.81 -9.93 -15.03
N TYR A 58 -9.59 -10.20 -16.08
CA TYR A 58 -9.16 -10.96 -17.26
C TYR A 58 -8.44 -10.08 -18.30
N GLU A 59 -8.33 -8.77 -18.05
CA GLU A 59 -7.59 -7.84 -18.90
C GLU A 59 -6.10 -8.20 -18.91
N TYR A 60 -5.57 -8.48 -20.11
CA TYR A 60 -4.15 -8.75 -20.31
C TYR A 60 -3.67 -8.25 -21.67
N ARG A 61 -2.37 -7.96 -21.72
CA ARG A 61 -1.64 -7.55 -22.91
C ARG A 61 -0.34 -8.35 -23.01
N ARG A 62 0.11 -8.61 -24.23
CA ARG A 62 1.40 -9.28 -24.50
C ARG A 62 2.29 -8.37 -25.29
N GLU A 63 3.53 -8.25 -24.84
CA GLU A 63 4.54 -7.41 -25.47
C GLU A 63 5.78 -8.24 -25.78
N PHE A 64 6.23 -8.16 -27.02
CA PHE A 64 7.55 -8.66 -27.39
C PHE A 64 8.58 -7.61 -26.96
N LEU A 65 9.54 -8.00 -26.12
CA LEU A 65 10.56 -7.09 -25.64
C LEU A 65 11.76 -7.09 -26.59
N THR A 66 12.40 -8.26 -26.75
CA THR A 66 13.62 -8.43 -27.55
C THR A 66 14.00 -9.90 -27.67
N SER A 67 15.01 -10.21 -28.48
CA SER A 67 15.70 -11.51 -28.44
C SER A 67 16.73 -11.54 -27.32
N PHE A 68 16.98 -12.73 -26.75
CA PHE A 68 17.87 -12.93 -25.62
C PHE A 68 19.29 -12.43 -25.94
N LYS A 69 19.79 -11.60 -25.04
CA LYS A 69 21.17 -11.11 -25.05
C LYS A 69 21.74 -11.21 -23.64
N ARG A 70 23.06 -11.38 -23.56
CA ARG A 70 23.78 -11.28 -22.28
C ARG A 70 23.85 -9.80 -21.87
N GLY A 71 23.80 -9.55 -20.57
CA GLY A 71 23.78 -8.22 -19.96
C GLY A 71 22.42 -7.83 -19.39
N SER A 72 22.38 -6.64 -18.79
CA SER A 72 21.14 -5.99 -18.38
C SER A 72 20.47 -5.37 -19.60
N MET A 73 19.14 -5.47 -19.67
CA MET A 73 18.30 -4.95 -20.75
C MET A 73 17.13 -4.19 -20.15
N ASP A 74 16.64 -3.17 -20.85
CA ASP A 74 15.50 -2.37 -20.41
C ASP A 74 14.41 -2.21 -21.48
N SER A 75 13.20 -1.86 -21.04
CA SER A 75 12.08 -1.51 -21.92
C SER A 75 11.11 -0.55 -21.24
N ARG A 76 10.36 0.20 -22.06
CA ARG A 76 9.32 1.13 -21.64
C ARG A 76 8.05 0.83 -22.41
N ILE A 77 6.97 0.57 -21.68
CA ILE A 77 5.69 0.17 -22.27
C ILE A 77 4.61 1.14 -21.80
N ASP A 78 3.89 1.75 -22.74
CA ASP A 78 2.73 2.57 -22.43
C ASP A 78 1.56 1.68 -22.01
N VAL A 79 1.13 1.83 -20.76
CA VAL A 79 0.01 1.11 -20.14
C VAL A 79 -1.18 2.03 -19.83
N THR A 80 -1.17 3.26 -20.34
CA THR A 80 -2.22 4.28 -20.09
C THR A 80 -3.62 3.78 -20.40
N ASN A 81 -3.76 2.96 -21.45
CA ASN A 81 -5.05 2.45 -21.91
C ASN A 81 -5.56 1.24 -21.10
N MET A 82 -4.84 0.81 -20.07
CA MET A 82 -5.32 -0.26 -19.18
C MET A 82 -6.25 0.32 -18.12
N THR A 83 -7.26 -0.45 -17.69
CA THR A 83 -8.29 0.03 -16.76
C THR A 83 -7.75 0.45 -15.38
N ASP A 84 -6.68 -0.19 -14.92
CA ASP A 84 -6.02 0.11 -13.64
C ASP A 84 -4.50 -0.15 -13.78
N PRO A 85 -3.76 0.80 -14.37
CA PRO A 85 -2.35 0.60 -14.71
C PRO A 85 -1.43 0.64 -13.47
N MET A 86 -1.98 0.94 -12.29
CA MET A 86 -1.26 0.88 -11.01
C MET A 86 -1.39 -0.49 -10.33
N ASN A 87 -2.26 -1.38 -10.81
CA ASN A 87 -2.49 -2.69 -10.22
C ASN A 87 -2.16 -3.83 -11.19
N LEU A 88 -0.90 -3.83 -11.64
CA LEU A 88 -0.41 -4.79 -12.63
C LEU A 88 0.21 -6.04 -12.00
N ARG A 89 0.12 -7.14 -12.74
CA ARG A 89 0.85 -8.40 -12.52
C ARG A 89 1.57 -8.74 -13.82
N LEU A 90 2.88 -8.96 -13.71
CA LEU A 90 3.75 -9.22 -14.84
C LEU A 90 4.15 -10.69 -14.87
N ARG A 91 4.30 -11.20 -16.10
CA ARG A 91 4.87 -12.51 -16.36
C ARG A 91 5.90 -12.43 -17.48
N LEU A 92 7.17 -12.62 -17.14
CA LEU A 92 8.26 -12.68 -18.11
C LEU A 92 8.36 -14.11 -18.65
N LYS A 93 8.42 -14.26 -19.97
CA LYS A 93 8.56 -15.54 -20.67
C LYS A 93 9.77 -15.50 -21.58
N VAL A 94 10.57 -16.56 -21.52
CA VAL A 94 11.62 -16.84 -22.49
C VAL A 94 11.14 -17.97 -23.40
N ILE A 95 11.01 -17.67 -24.68
CA ILE A 95 10.46 -18.57 -25.69
C ILE A 95 11.57 -18.95 -26.65
N ARG A 96 11.93 -20.23 -26.70
CA ARG A 96 12.85 -20.75 -27.70
C ARG A 96 12.08 -21.24 -28.91
N ASN A 97 12.50 -20.81 -30.09
CA ASN A 97 12.04 -21.36 -31.35
C ASN A 97 12.96 -22.51 -31.76
N LYS A 98 12.46 -23.75 -31.73
CA LYS A 98 13.19 -24.92 -32.22
C LYS A 98 12.30 -25.70 -33.17
N GLU A 99 12.77 -25.95 -34.39
CA GLU A 99 12.03 -26.75 -35.40
C GLU A 99 10.59 -26.25 -35.61
N ASN A 100 10.42 -24.93 -35.72
CA ASN A 100 9.11 -24.27 -35.87
C ASN A 100 8.14 -24.47 -34.70
N LYS A 101 8.62 -24.91 -33.54
CA LYS A 101 7.86 -24.99 -32.28
C LYS A 101 8.34 -23.91 -31.31
N ARG A 102 7.39 -23.20 -30.72
CA ARG A 102 7.62 -22.21 -29.66
C ARG A 102 7.60 -22.92 -28.30
N LEU A 103 8.75 -23.02 -27.66
CA LEU A 103 8.91 -23.71 -26.37
C LEU A 103 9.13 -22.67 -25.26
N LEU A 104 8.30 -22.71 -24.21
CA LEU A 104 8.52 -21.91 -23.01
C LEU A 104 9.68 -22.52 -22.21
N VAL A 105 10.84 -21.88 -22.23
CA VAL A 105 12.07 -22.37 -21.59
C VAL A 105 12.42 -21.61 -20.31
N GLY A 106 11.91 -20.40 -20.14
CA GLY A 106 12.10 -19.58 -18.93
C GLY A 106 10.84 -18.86 -18.53
N ASN A 107 10.57 -18.74 -17.23
CA ASN A 107 9.34 -18.10 -16.75
C ASN A 107 9.51 -17.43 -15.38
N LEU A 108 9.18 -16.16 -15.29
CA LEU A 108 8.89 -15.44 -14.06
C LEU A 108 7.39 -15.14 -14.04
N ASP A 109 6.64 -15.56 -13.02
CA ASP A 109 5.19 -15.31 -12.94
C ASP A 109 4.82 -14.47 -11.72
N ASN A 110 3.68 -13.79 -11.81
CA ASN A 110 3.09 -12.98 -10.73
C ASN A 110 4.01 -11.88 -10.16
N PHE A 111 4.93 -11.34 -10.95
CA PHE A 111 5.78 -10.22 -10.52
C PHE A 111 4.93 -8.95 -10.38
N VAL A 112 5.21 -8.16 -9.34
CA VAL A 112 4.47 -6.94 -9.03
C VAL A 112 5.39 -5.74 -9.26
N PRO A 113 5.11 -4.85 -10.23
CA PRO A 113 5.93 -3.67 -10.45
C PRO A 113 5.78 -2.71 -9.27
N ARG A 114 6.85 -1.97 -8.98
CA ARG A 114 6.84 -0.86 -8.04
C ARG A 114 6.06 0.29 -8.67
N VAL A 115 4.91 0.66 -8.14
CA VAL A 115 4.25 1.89 -8.59
C VAL A 115 4.97 3.11 -8.04
N PRO A 116 4.80 4.31 -8.63
CA PRO A 116 5.21 5.53 -7.97
C PRO A 116 4.61 5.51 -6.58
N LYS A 117 5.32 6.11 -5.62
CA LYS A 117 4.72 6.43 -4.34
C LYS A 117 3.68 7.51 -4.59
N ASP A 118 2.57 7.12 -5.19
CA ASP A 118 1.31 7.77 -4.96
C ASP A 118 1.13 7.63 -3.45
N ASN A 119 0.97 8.76 -2.75
CA ASN A 119 0.74 8.81 -1.30
C ASN A 119 -0.51 7.99 -0.87
N SER A 120 -1.20 7.36 -1.82
CA SER A 120 -2.48 6.66 -1.70
C SER A 120 -2.38 5.16 -1.33
N LYS A 121 -1.22 4.49 -1.42
CA LYS A 121 -1.10 3.05 -1.03
C LYS A 121 0.20 2.66 -0.32
N GLN A 122 0.67 3.49 0.63
CA GLN A 122 1.32 2.88 1.79
C GLN A 122 0.28 1.96 2.44
N LYS A 123 0.65 0.71 2.81
CA LYS A 123 -0.03 0.11 3.96
C LYS A 123 0.10 1.14 5.07
N GLY A 124 -0.99 1.84 5.39
CA GLY A 124 -1.00 2.75 6.52
C GLY A 124 -0.39 2.01 7.70
N PHE A 125 0.57 2.63 8.38
CA PHE A 125 1.18 2.00 9.55
C PHE A 125 0.15 1.82 10.67
N LEU A 126 -0.98 2.55 10.61
CA LEU A 126 -2.22 2.21 11.30
C LEU A 126 -2.83 0.92 10.75
N LYS A 127 -2.83 -0.13 11.57
CA LYS A 127 -3.49 -1.40 11.26
C LYS A 127 -4.98 -1.31 11.57
N ILE A 128 -5.81 -1.82 10.66
CA ILE A 128 -7.27 -1.90 10.82
C ILE A 128 -7.65 -3.37 11.03
N ILE A 129 -8.32 -3.68 12.14
CA ILE A 129 -8.75 -5.03 12.49
C ILE A 129 -10.26 -5.10 12.75
N LYS A 130 -10.82 -6.29 12.55
CA LYS A 130 -12.22 -6.62 12.84
C LYS A 130 -12.31 -7.26 14.21
N ASP A 131 -13.27 -6.84 15.05
CA ASP A 131 -13.57 -7.48 16.33
C ASP A 131 -15.08 -7.73 16.46
N GLU A 132 -15.47 -9.00 16.55
CA GLU A 132 -16.87 -9.44 16.69
C GLU A 132 -17.46 -9.09 18.07
N SER A 133 -16.62 -8.87 19.08
CA SER A 133 -17.06 -8.54 20.44
C SER A 133 -17.35 -7.06 20.64
N LEU A 134 -16.87 -6.19 19.75
CA LEU A 134 -16.93 -4.74 19.92
C LEU A 134 -18.38 -4.20 19.88
N ASP A 135 -18.78 -3.50 20.94
CA ASP A 135 -20.12 -2.92 21.10
C ASP A 135 -20.30 -1.55 20.42
N VAL A 136 -19.20 -0.87 20.10
CA VAL A 136 -19.20 0.41 19.39
C VAL A 136 -18.80 0.20 17.92
N PRO A 137 -19.20 1.09 16.98
CA PRO A 137 -18.88 0.90 15.57
C PRO A 137 -17.38 0.79 15.28
N TRP A 138 -16.57 1.56 16.03
CA TRP A 138 -15.12 1.52 15.97
C TRP A 138 -14.49 2.10 17.25
N CYS A 139 -13.22 1.78 17.50
CA CYS A 139 -12.38 2.42 18.54
C CYS A 139 -10.90 2.27 18.21
N VAL A 140 -10.03 3.02 18.88
CA VAL A 140 -8.59 2.75 18.89
C VAL A 140 -8.26 1.84 20.08
N ARG A 141 -7.52 0.76 19.84
CA ARG A 141 -6.96 -0.10 20.89
C ARG A 141 -5.46 -0.20 20.74
N VAL A 142 -4.75 -0.22 21.86
CA VAL A 142 -3.31 -0.45 21.89
C VAL A 142 -3.06 -1.88 22.36
N VAL A 143 -2.30 -2.65 21.59
CA VAL A 143 -1.94 -4.03 21.89
C VAL A 143 -0.44 -4.17 21.73
N MET A 144 0.27 -4.53 22.81
CA MET A 144 1.74 -4.68 22.82
C MET A 144 2.47 -3.43 22.27
N GLY A 145 2.13 -2.26 22.81
CA GLY A 145 2.69 -0.97 22.37
C GLY A 145 2.39 -0.54 20.93
N GLU A 146 1.37 -1.13 20.28
CA GLU A 146 0.97 -0.76 18.92
C GLU A 146 -0.51 -0.36 18.84
N PRO A 147 -0.86 0.81 18.28
CA PRO A 147 -2.24 1.22 18.11
C PRO A 147 -2.89 0.58 16.86
N PHE A 148 -4.13 0.15 17.04
CA PHE A 148 -4.99 -0.46 16.03
C PHE A 148 -6.31 0.28 15.95
N LEU A 149 -6.80 0.54 14.73
CA LEU A 149 -8.19 0.89 14.50
C LEU A 149 -9.01 -0.40 14.48
N VAL A 150 -9.86 -0.58 15.49
CA VAL A 150 -10.75 -1.74 15.61
C VAL A 150 -12.13 -1.33 15.13
N ILE A 151 -12.67 -2.05 14.15
CA ILE A 151 -14.03 -1.85 13.64
C ILE A 151 -14.88 -3.06 14.03
N SER A 152 -16.11 -2.81 14.45
CA SER A 152 -17.01 -3.88 14.92
C SER A 152 -17.35 -4.85 13.80
N GLY A 153 -17.28 -6.14 14.10
CA GLY A 153 -17.77 -7.21 13.24
C GLY A 153 -19.27 -7.48 13.37
N LYS A 154 -19.91 -6.97 14.44
CA LYS A 154 -21.31 -7.28 14.76
C LYS A 154 -22.22 -6.90 13.61
N LYS A 155 -23.13 -7.80 13.24
CA LYS A 155 -24.16 -7.56 12.22
C LYS A 155 -23.57 -7.04 10.89
N ASP A 156 -22.40 -7.54 10.51
CA ASP A 156 -21.69 -7.16 9.27
C ASP A 156 -21.24 -5.68 9.21
N THR A 157 -21.19 -4.99 10.37
CA THR A 157 -20.78 -3.58 10.49
C THR A 157 -19.44 -3.31 9.81
N TYR A 158 -18.48 -4.23 9.92
CA TYR A 158 -17.15 -4.07 9.32
C TYR A 158 -17.22 -3.90 7.80
N SER A 159 -17.93 -4.77 7.09
CA SER A 159 -18.02 -4.70 5.63
C SER A 159 -18.88 -3.52 5.18
N ILE A 160 -19.93 -3.19 5.92
CA ILE A 160 -20.73 -1.97 5.64
C ILE A 160 -19.84 -0.72 5.74
N LEU A 161 -19.19 -0.51 6.90
CA LEU A 161 -18.45 0.71 7.15
C LEU A 161 -17.16 0.81 6.32
N LYS A 162 -16.44 -0.29 6.14
CA LYS A 162 -15.15 -0.27 5.44
C LYS A 162 -15.30 -0.32 3.93
N ASP A 163 -16.23 -1.14 3.42
CA ASP A 163 -16.30 -1.45 1.99
C ASP A 163 -17.44 -0.70 1.29
N GLN A 164 -18.54 -0.39 1.98
CA GLN A 164 -19.74 0.22 1.38
C GLN A 164 -19.89 1.71 1.68
N VAL A 165 -19.18 2.26 2.68
CA VAL A 165 -19.24 3.68 3.06
C VAL A 165 -17.87 4.33 2.82
N PRO A 166 -17.61 4.87 1.61
CA PRO A 166 -16.30 5.43 1.26
C PRO A 166 -15.83 6.57 2.16
N THR A 167 -16.76 7.33 2.75
CA THR A 167 -16.48 8.46 3.65
C THR A 167 -16.13 8.03 5.07
N PHE A 168 -16.38 6.78 5.45
CA PHE A 168 -16.25 6.34 6.84
C PHE A 168 -14.82 6.51 7.34
N ILE A 169 -13.84 5.87 6.68
CA ILE A 169 -12.44 5.95 7.09
C ILE A 169 -11.94 7.40 7.08
N PRO A 170 -12.08 8.20 5.99
CA PRO A 170 -11.69 9.61 6.02
C PRO A 170 -12.31 10.40 7.18
N SER A 171 -13.58 10.17 7.49
CA SER A 171 -14.29 10.93 8.53
C SER A 171 -13.81 10.64 9.96
N ILE A 172 -13.29 9.44 10.23
CA ILE A 172 -12.85 9.06 11.58
C ILE A 172 -11.34 9.21 11.80
N LEU A 173 -10.54 9.25 10.73
CA LEU A 173 -9.08 9.31 10.84
C LEU A 173 -8.55 10.49 11.69
N PRO A 174 -9.11 11.71 11.64
CA PRO A 174 -8.67 12.79 12.52
C PRO A 174 -8.79 12.45 14.00
N GLU A 175 -9.91 11.84 14.40
CA GLU A 175 -10.14 11.41 15.77
C GLU A 175 -9.22 10.23 16.15
N VAL A 176 -8.93 9.34 15.21
CA VAL A 176 -7.93 8.27 15.41
C VAL A 176 -6.54 8.85 15.67
N VAL A 177 -6.10 9.84 14.89
CA VAL A 177 -4.82 10.52 15.09
C VAL A 177 -4.79 11.20 16.47
N ARG A 178 -5.88 11.85 16.88
CA ARG A 178 -6.01 12.47 18.20
C ARG A 178 -5.81 11.44 19.33
N GLN A 179 -6.48 10.29 19.26
CA GLN A 179 -6.37 9.24 20.27
C GLN A 179 -4.97 8.62 20.30
N ILE A 180 -4.33 8.45 19.15
CA ILE A 180 -2.97 7.93 19.06
C ILE A 180 -1.94 8.92 19.58
N HIS A 181 -2.14 10.23 19.36
CA HIS A 181 -1.32 11.26 20.00
C HIS A 181 -1.38 11.16 21.53
N ILE A 182 -2.58 11.09 22.10
CA ILE A 182 -2.77 10.95 23.55
C ILE A 182 -2.09 9.69 24.07
N TRP A 183 -2.23 8.57 23.37
CA TRP A 183 -1.50 7.35 23.72
C TRP A 183 0.02 7.57 23.68
N ALA A 184 0.56 8.13 22.60
CA ALA A 184 2.00 8.29 22.43
C ALA A 184 2.63 9.23 23.46
N VAL A 185 1.92 10.26 23.92
CA VAL A 185 2.40 11.12 25.01
C VAL A 185 2.35 10.41 26.37
N ARG A 186 1.34 9.56 26.59
CA ARG A 186 1.11 8.88 27.88
C ARG A 186 1.82 7.54 28.02
N ASP A 187 2.22 6.91 26.93
CA ASP A 187 2.91 5.62 26.94
C ASP A 187 4.37 5.78 27.35
N ARG A 188 4.58 5.84 28.67
CA ARG A 188 5.92 5.94 29.27
C ARG A 188 6.71 4.65 29.05
N ASP A 189 6.07 3.48 29.13
CA ASP A 189 6.77 2.20 29.04
C ASP A 189 7.30 1.92 27.63
N ARG A 190 6.69 2.55 26.60
CA ARG A 190 7.11 2.44 25.19
C ARG A 190 7.34 0.97 24.83
N GLU A 191 6.37 0.12 25.15
CA GLU A 191 6.48 -1.35 25.04
C GLU A 191 7.02 -1.81 23.67
N ASN A 192 6.76 -1.03 22.63
CA ASN A 192 7.32 -1.22 21.29
C ASN A 192 8.02 0.05 20.76
N PRO A 193 9.33 0.25 21.06
CA PRO A 193 10.04 1.49 20.73
C PRO A 193 10.12 1.78 19.22
N LEU A 194 10.13 0.72 18.39
CA LEU A 194 10.18 0.87 16.93
C LEU A 194 8.85 1.37 16.36
N VAL A 195 7.72 0.90 16.91
CA VAL A 195 6.39 1.39 16.52
C VAL A 195 6.15 2.78 17.07
N PHE A 196 6.54 3.00 18.33
CA PHE A 196 6.49 4.31 18.97
C PHE A 196 7.23 5.37 18.16
N GLY A 197 8.50 5.13 17.78
CA GLY A 197 9.29 6.10 17.03
C GLY A 197 8.64 6.51 15.70
N LYS A 198 7.99 5.57 15.00
CA LYS A 198 7.25 5.89 13.77
C LYS A 198 6.04 6.78 14.01
N TRP A 199 5.31 6.54 15.10
CA TRP A 199 4.18 7.38 15.50
C TRP A 199 4.65 8.76 15.95
N GLN A 200 5.73 8.82 16.73
CA GLN A 200 6.36 10.07 17.17
C GLN A 200 6.79 10.91 15.95
N ASP A 201 7.55 10.34 15.02
CA ASP A 201 8.00 11.04 13.81
C ASP A 201 6.82 11.57 12.99
N PHE A 202 5.77 10.75 12.85
CA PHE A 202 4.55 11.14 12.15
C PHE A 202 3.83 12.31 12.84
N LEU A 203 3.63 12.23 14.15
CA LEU A 203 2.93 13.24 14.95
C LEU A 203 3.72 14.56 14.99
N ILE A 204 5.04 14.51 15.19
CA ILE A 204 5.91 15.70 15.07
C ILE A 204 5.81 16.29 13.67
N GLY A 205 5.77 15.44 12.64
CA GLY A 205 5.53 15.87 11.26
C GLY A 205 4.21 16.64 11.09
N LEU A 206 3.19 16.35 11.90
CA LEU A 206 1.91 17.04 11.94
C LEU A 206 1.89 18.29 12.84
N GLY A 207 3.00 18.61 13.51
CA GLY A 207 3.13 19.76 14.39
C GLY A 207 3.02 19.45 15.89
N ALA A 208 3.05 18.16 16.29
CA ALA A 208 3.13 17.81 17.69
C ALA A 208 4.42 18.36 18.31
N ALA A 209 4.33 18.86 19.54
CA ALA A 209 5.48 19.40 20.25
C ALA A 209 6.40 18.24 20.68
N SER A 210 7.68 18.27 20.31
CA SER A 210 8.59 17.13 20.48
C SER A 210 8.89 16.81 21.95
N ASP A 211 8.89 17.83 22.79
CA ASP A 211 9.09 17.81 24.24
C ASP A 211 7.99 17.04 24.98
N LEU A 212 6.76 16.96 24.44
CA LEU A 212 5.69 16.15 25.01
C LEU A 212 6.00 14.65 25.01
N PHE A 213 6.90 14.20 24.14
CA PHE A 213 7.30 12.80 24.09
C PHE A 213 8.47 12.48 25.02
N ASP A 214 9.12 13.47 25.63
CA ASP A 214 10.30 13.27 26.46
C ASP A 214 9.95 12.71 27.85
N TYR A 215 10.75 11.75 28.30
CA TYR A 215 10.54 11.02 29.56
C TYR A 215 10.76 11.91 30.79
N GLU A 216 11.49 13.00 30.63
CA GLU A 216 11.84 13.97 31.67
C GLU A 216 10.89 15.18 31.70
N PHE A 217 9.80 15.16 30.92
CA PHE A 217 8.79 16.22 30.99
C PHE A 217 8.13 16.15 32.38
N ASP A 218 8.59 17.04 33.26
CA ASP A 218 8.30 17.03 34.68
C ASP A 218 6.85 17.47 34.92
N GLU A 219 5.98 16.51 35.22
CA GLU A 219 4.58 16.74 35.62
C GLU A 219 4.45 17.56 36.93
N SER A 220 5.58 17.89 37.59
CA SER A 220 5.62 18.68 38.83
C SER A 220 5.63 20.20 38.65
N ILE A 221 5.59 20.73 37.42
CA ILE A 221 5.37 22.16 37.19
C ILE A 221 3.86 22.45 37.37
N ASP A 222 3.49 22.87 38.58
CA ASP A 222 2.25 23.58 38.96
C ASP A 222 1.01 23.32 38.07
N GLY A 223 0.56 22.05 38.00
CA GLY A 223 -0.82 21.72 37.62
C GLY A 223 -0.95 20.53 36.69
N GLU A 224 -1.35 19.38 37.23
CA GLU A 224 -1.86 18.22 36.47
C GLU A 224 -2.97 18.61 35.47
N LEU A 225 -3.74 19.67 35.80
CA LEU A 225 -4.73 20.29 34.91
C LEU A 225 -4.11 21.01 33.70
N ASP A 226 -2.90 21.56 33.82
CA ASP A 226 -2.20 22.27 32.74
C ASP A 226 -1.61 21.27 31.73
N PHE A 227 -1.05 20.16 32.22
CA PHE A 227 -0.55 19.09 31.34
C PHE A 227 -1.67 18.41 30.55
N GLU A 228 -2.78 18.04 31.22
CA GLU A 228 -3.91 17.41 30.55
C GLU A 228 -4.56 18.33 29.51
N GLN A 229 -4.64 19.63 29.80
CA GLN A 229 -5.11 20.62 28.85
C GLN A 229 -4.14 20.77 27.66
N LEU A 230 -2.83 20.82 27.91
CA LEU A 230 -1.79 20.89 26.89
C LEU A 230 -1.83 19.67 25.95
N VAL A 231 -1.89 18.45 26.50
CA VAL A 231 -2.00 17.22 25.70
C VAL A 231 -3.30 17.20 24.91
N SER A 232 -4.41 17.61 25.53
CA SER A 232 -5.69 17.75 24.86
C SER A 232 -5.60 18.70 23.66
N ASP A 233 -5.05 19.90 23.84
CA ASP A 233 -5.04 20.92 22.81
C ASP A 233 -4.06 20.58 21.69
N ASN A 234 -2.86 20.08 22.02
CA ASN A 234 -1.90 19.63 21.01
C ASN A 234 -2.44 18.44 20.21
N SER A 235 -3.18 17.52 20.84
CA SER A 235 -3.82 16.40 20.14
C SER A 235 -4.89 16.88 19.13
N LYS A 236 -5.67 17.91 19.48
CA LYS A 236 -6.68 18.50 18.59
C LYS A 236 -6.02 19.21 17.42
N GLU A 237 -4.93 19.95 17.68
CA GLU A 237 -4.16 20.63 16.64
C GLU A 237 -3.54 19.62 15.66
N CYS A 238 -2.94 18.53 16.15
CA CYS A 238 -2.42 17.46 15.31
C CYS A 238 -3.52 16.83 14.42
N ALA A 239 -4.70 16.57 14.98
CA ALA A 239 -5.83 16.04 14.23
C ALA A 239 -6.34 17.03 13.18
N ALA A 240 -6.37 18.32 13.50
CA ALA A 240 -6.75 19.37 12.57
C ALA A 240 -5.74 19.51 11.42
N GLU A 241 -4.45 19.51 11.72
CA GLU A 241 -3.38 19.54 10.71
C GLU A 241 -3.39 18.29 9.82
N PHE A 242 -3.63 17.11 10.39
CA PHE A 242 -3.84 15.90 9.62
C PHE A 242 -5.00 16.06 8.63
N SER A 243 -6.13 16.60 9.09
CA SER A 243 -7.32 16.82 8.27
C SER A 243 -7.06 17.77 7.10
N LYS A 244 -6.35 18.88 7.36
CA LYS A 244 -5.97 19.87 6.34
C LYS A 244 -5.07 19.27 5.28
N ARG A 245 -3.99 18.59 5.69
CA ARG A 245 -2.98 18.03 4.78
C ARG A 245 -3.52 16.91 3.89
N ASN A 246 -4.55 16.21 4.35
CA ASN A 246 -5.16 15.11 3.61
C ASN A 246 -6.47 15.53 2.91
N SER A 247 -6.80 16.82 2.87
CA SER A 247 -8.03 17.34 2.25
C SER A 247 -9.28 16.56 2.66
N ILE A 248 -9.37 16.14 3.93
CA ILE A 248 -10.45 15.26 4.40
C ILE A 248 -11.80 15.96 4.27
N ILE A 249 -11.84 17.26 4.52
CA ILE A 249 -13.05 18.08 4.36
C ILE A 249 -13.51 18.08 2.90
N ASP A 250 -12.58 18.20 1.93
CA ASP A 250 -12.92 18.17 0.51
C ASP A 250 -13.39 16.78 0.08
N GLN A 251 -12.72 15.72 0.54
CA GLN A 251 -13.09 14.34 0.25
C GLN A 251 -14.49 14.00 0.76
N VAL A 252 -14.82 14.41 1.97
CA VAL A 252 -16.14 14.18 2.57
C VAL A 252 -17.18 15.10 1.93
N GLY A 253 -16.86 16.38 1.69
CA GLY A 253 -17.77 17.37 1.12
C GLY A 253 -18.18 17.07 -0.34
N ILE A 254 -17.26 16.63 -1.18
CA ILE A 254 -17.54 16.23 -2.57
C ILE A 254 -18.54 15.06 -2.61
N LEU A 255 -18.45 14.12 -1.66
CA LEU A 255 -19.32 12.95 -1.61
C LEU A 255 -20.72 13.27 -1.09
N PHE A 256 -20.86 14.23 -0.17
CA PHE A 256 -22.19 14.71 0.26
C PHE A 256 -22.94 15.48 -0.86
N LEU A 257 -22.22 16.29 -1.64
CA LEU A 257 -22.80 16.99 -2.79
C LEU A 257 -23.20 16.04 -3.93
N ALA A 258 -22.49 14.91 -4.08
CA ALA A 258 -22.85 13.88 -5.06
C ALA A 258 -24.16 13.15 -4.70
N THR A 259 -24.45 12.94 -3.41
CA THR A 259 -25.67 12.26 -2.96
C THR A 259 -26.94 13.12 -3.02
N GLU A 260 -26.83 14.45 -3.00
CA GLU A 260 -27.97 15.36 -3.15
C GLU A 260 -28.42 15.51 -4.62
N GLY A 261 -27.56 15.21 -5.59
CA GLY A 261 -27.89 15.29 -7.03
C GLY A 261 -28.69 14.10 -7.58
N GLU A 262 -28.79 12.99 -6.86
CA GLU A 262 -29.51 11.78 -7.28
C GLU A 262 -30.96 11.71 -6.77
N SER A 263 -31.40 12.64 -5.90
CA SER A 263 -32.78 12.62 -5.38
C SER A 263 -33.81 13.37 -6.24
N ASP A 264 -33.38 14.03 -7.32
CA ASP A 264 -34.24 14.85 -8.20
C ASP A 264 -34.43 14.25 -9.62
N ALA A 265 -34.25 12.93 -9.79
CA ALA A 265 -34.48 12.20 -11.06
C ALA A 265 -35.57 11.13 -10.96
#